data_AF-A0A3B9WE89-F1
#
_entry.id   AF-A0A3B9WE89-F1
#
_cell.length_a   1.000
_cell.length_b   1.000
_cell.length_c   1.000
_cell.angle_alpha   90.00
_cell.angle_beta   90.00
_cell.angle_gamma   90.00
#
_symmetry.space_group_name_H-M   'P 1'
#
loop_
_entity.id
_entity.type
_entity.pdbx_description
1 polymer ?
#
loop_
_entity_poly.entity_id
_entity_poly.type
_entity_poly.pdbx_seq_one_letter_code
_entity_poly.pdbx_strand_id
1 'polypeptide(L)'
;MTQTPHTLELRLGDVAHGGHVVARTDEGRVVFVRHGLPGELVRVRLSDAQPEASYWRGDAVEVLEPAAGRRGQHVWSQADAALADS
;
A
#
# COMPACT_ATOMS: atom_id res chain seq x y z
N MET A 1 -8.85 -19.94 -8.78
CA MET A 1 -9.54 -18.70 -8.35
C MET A 1 -8.50 -17.59 -8.36
N THR A 2 -8.26 -16.99 -9.51
CA THR A 2 -7.36 -15.81 -9.63
C THR A 2 -8.16 -14.60 -9.18
N GLN A 3 -8.15 -14.32 -7.86
CA GLN A 3 -8.69 -13.06 -7.38
C GLN A 3 -7.75 -11.97 -7.89
N THR A 4 -8.23 -11.14 -8.81
CA THR A 4 -7.53 -9.95 -9.30
C THR A 4 -6.87 -9.24 -8.11
N PRO A 5 -5.59 -8.83 -8.20
CA PRO A 5 -4.96 -8.10 -7.10
C PRO A 5 -5.79 -6.83 -6.84
N HIS A 6 -6.48 -6.78 -5.70
CA HIS A 6 -7.24 -5.61 -5.31
C HIS A 6 -6.24 -4.56 -4.83
N THR A 7 -6.11 -3.50 -5.62
CA THR A 7 -5.30 -2.34 -5.29
C THR A 7 -6.19 -1.21 -4.80
N LEU A 8 -5.74 -0.50 -3.77
CA LEU A 8 -6.43 0.65 -3.20
C LEU A 8 -5.48 1.85 -3.18
N GLU A 9 -6.01 3.04 -3.43
CA GLU A 9 -5.28 4.29 -3.25
C GLU A 9 -5.51 4.77 -1.84
N LEU A 10 -4.45 4.84 -1.04
CA LEU A 10 -4.56 5.09 0.38
C LEU A 10 -3.56 6.17 0.80
N ARG A 11 -4.06 7.13 1.58
CA ARG A 11 -3.20 8.10 2.26
C ARG A 11 -2.62 7.48 3.51
N LEU A 12 -1.30 7.40 3.54
CA LEU A 12 -0.54 6.89 4.66
C LEU A 12 -0.60 7.89 5.81
N GLY A 13 -1.10 7.44 6.95
CA GLY A 13 -1.19 8.21 8.18
C GLY A 13 0.03 8.02 9.07
N ASP A 14 -0.20 7.95 10.37
CA ASP A 14 0.86 7.80 11.36
C ASP A 14 1.59 6.45 11.27
N VAL A 15 2.86 6.46 11.68
CA VAL A 15 3.64 5.23 11.88
C VAL A 15 3.06 4.48 13.07
N ALA A 16 2.64 3.24 12.86
CA ALA A 16 2.39 2.33 13.97
C ALA A 16 3.71 1.83 14.56
N HIS A 17 3.73 1.63 15.89
CA HIS A 17 4.85 1.02 16.58
C HIS A 17 5.17 -0.34 15.93
N GLY A 18 6.38 -0.48 15.36
CA GLY A 18 6.81 -1.68 14.63
C GLY A 18 7.07 -1.54 13.13
N GLY A 19 7.30 -0.32 12.61
CA GLY A 19 7.80 -0.12 11.24
C GLY A 19 6.76 -0.27 10.13
N HIS A 20 5.47 -0.32 10.49
CA HIS A 20 4.35 -0.29 9.54
C HIS A 20 3.70 1.09 9.57
N VAL A 21 3.19 1.53 8.43
CA VAL A 21 2.36 2.75 8.36
C VAL A 21 0.89 2.36 8.29
N VAL A 22 0.06 3.08 9.02
CA VAL A 22 -1.38 2.81 9.02
C VAL A 22 -2.04 3.71 8.00
N ALA A 23 -2.88 3.12 7.15
CA ALA A 23 -3.83 3.84 6.34
C ALA A 23 -5.26 3.48 6.74
N ARG A 24 -6.20 4.36 6.42
CA ARG A 24 -7.62 4.09 6.57
C ARG A 24 -8.29 4.19 5.21
N THR A 25 -9.15 3.22 4.92
CA THR A 25 -10.05 3.30 3.76
C THR A 25 -11.17 4.31 4.05
N ASP A 26 -11.88 4.75 3.01
CA ASP A 26 -13.06 5.62 3.14
C ASP A 26 -14.17 4.99 4.00
N GLU A 27 -14.25 3.66 4.00
CA GLU A 27 -15.16 2.88 4.83
C GLU A 27 -14.73 2.79 6.31
N GLY A 28 -13.61 3.44 6.67
CA GLY A 28 -13.06 3.46 8.03
C GLY A 28 -12.25 2.23 8.41
N ARG A 29 -11.93 1.35 7.45
CA ARG A 29 -11.15 0.13 7.72
C ARG A 29 -9.67 0.44 7.84
N VAL A 30 -9.02 -0.18 8.83
CA VAL A 30 -7.58 -0.04 9.06
C VAL A 30 -6.81 -0.97 8.12
N VAL A 31 -5.81 -0.41 7.44
CA VAL A 31 -4.88 -1.13 6.57
C VAL A 31 -3.45 -0.90 7.07
N PHE A 32 -2.74 -1.98 7.37
CA PHE A 32 -1.31 -1.93 7.66
C PHE A 32 -0.53 -2.00 6.34
N VAL A 33 0.18 -0.92 6.03
CA VAL A 33 0.92 -0.75 4.79
C VAL A 33 2.42 -0.82 5.07
N ARG A 34 3.12 -1.64 4.28
CA ARG A 34 4.59 -1.68 4.24
C ARG A 34 5.14 -0.83 3.10
N HIS A 35 6.42 -0.45 3.21
CA HIS A 35 7.19 0.26 2.19
C HIS A 35 6.71 1.68 1.84
N GLY A 36 5.90 2.29 2.68
CA GLY A 36 5.46 3.67 2.52
C GLY A 36 5.91 4.56 3.68
N LEU A 37 5.87 5.88 3.45
CA LEU A 37 6.15 6.89 4.48
C LEU A 37 4.85 7.58 4.92
N PRO A 38 4.78 8.08 6.17
CA PRO A 38 3.67 8.93 6.61
C PRO A 38 3.48 10.14 5.70
N GLY A 39 2.23 10.45 5.38
CA GLY A 39 1.88 11.59 4.54
C GLY A 39 2.02 11.36 3.03
N GLU A 40 2.17 10.11 2.58
CA GLU A 40 2.16 9.76 1.16
C GLU A 40 0.78 9.33 0.69
N LEU A 41 0.47 9.60 -0.58
CA LEU A 41 -0.61 8.90 -1.28
C LEU A 41 0.02 7.77 -2.09
N VAL A 42 -0.39 6.53 -1.84
CA VAL A 42 0.21 5.35 -2.48
C VAL A 42 -0.86 4.41 -2.99
N ARG A 43 -0.52 3.65 -4.05
CA ARG A 43 -1.28 2.47 -4.46
C ARG A 43 -0.82 1.27 -3.63
N VAL A 44 -1.72 0.70 -2.87
CA VAL A 44 -1.50 -0.45 -1.99
C VAL A 44 -2.06 -1.69 -2.63
N ARG A 45 -1.22 -2.71 -2.85
CA ARG A 45 -1.69 -4.04 -3.22
C ARG A 45 -2.03 -4.82 -1.94
N LEU A 46 -3.30 -5.17 -1.78
CA LEU A 46 -3.75 -5.96 -0.64
C LEU A 46 -3.26 -7.40 -0.76
N SER A 47 -2.66 -7.91 0.31
CA SER A 47 -2.20 -9.30 0.43
C SER A 47 -3.09 -10.12 1.35
N ASP A 48 -3.77 -9.46 2.30
CA ASP A 48 -4.74 -10.07 3.21
C ASP A 48 -5.88 -9.08 3.45
N ALA A 49 -7.01 -9.31 2.79
CA ALA A 49 -8.16 -8.40 2.76
C ALA A 49 -9.50 -9.13 2.78
N GLN A 50 -9.65 -10.08 3.69
CA GLN A 50 -10.94 -10.76 3.88
C GLN A 50 -11.97 -9.76 4.44
N PRO A 51 -13.25 -9.81 4.00
CA PRO A 51 -14.28 -8.89 4.48
C PRO A 51 -14.47 -8.91 6.01
N GLU A 52 -14.32 -10.10 6.59
CA GLU A 52 -14.48 -10.38 8.03
C GLU A 52 -13.23 -10.04 8.85
N ALA A 53 -12.10 -9.72 8.23
CA ALA A 53 -10.88 -9.39 8.93
C ALA A 53 -10.97 -8.02 9.62
N SER A 54 -10.56 -7.95 10.89
CA SER A 54 -10.58 -6.70 11.68
C SER A 54 -9.68 -5.59 11.10
N TYR A 55 -8.71 -5.95 10.28
CA TYR A 55 -7.82 -5.04 9.57
C TYR A 55 -7.28 -5.74 8.33
N TRP A 56 -6.79 -4.96 7.36
CA TRP A 56 -6.17 -5.48 6.14
C TRP A 56 -4.67 -5.24 6.14
N ARG A 57 -3.95 -6.00 5.29
CA ARG A 57 -2.52 -5.81 5.05
C ARG A 57 -2.25 -5.64 3.57
N GLY A 58 -1.27 -4.80 3.26
CA GLY A 58 -0.83 -4.60 1.89
C GLY A 58 0.54 -3.95 1.79
N ASP A 59 1.03 -3.91 0.56
CA ASP A 59 2.32 -3.31 0.21
C ASP A 59 2.08 -2.09 -0.67
N ALA A 60 2.72 -0.97 -0.35
CA ALA A 60 2.78 0.17 -1.26
C ALA A 60 3.60 -0.23 -2.49
N VAL A 61 2.95 -0.34 -3.64
CA VAL A 61 3.58 -0.72 -4.92
C VAL A 61 3.90 0.49 -5.79
N GLU A 62 3.26 1.62 -5.52
CA GLU A 62 3.46 2.87 -6.27
C GLU A 62 3.17 4.07 -5.37
N VAL A 63 4.00 5.11 -5.45
CA VAL A 63 3.78 6.38 -4.77
C VAL A 63 3.17 7.37 -5.76
N LEU A 64 1.92 7.76 -5.50
CA LEU A 64 1.18 8.73 -6.31
C LEU A 64 1.53 10.16 -5.90
N GLU A 65 1.61 10.40 -4.58
CA GLU A 65 2.03 11.69 -4.03
C GLU A 65 3.07 11.48 -2.91
N PRO A 66 4.30 11.98 -3.07
CA PRO A 66 5.34 11.86 -2.05
C PRO A 66 5.10 12.81 -0.87
N ALA A 67 5.58 12.44 0.32
CA ALA A 67 5.49 13.27 1.51
C ALA A 67 6.44 14.47 1.45
N ALA A 68 6.02 15.60 2.05
CA ALA A 68 6.82 16.81 2.13
C ALA A 68 8.14 16.53 2.90
N GLY A 69 9.28 16.67 2.20
CA GLY A 69 10.60 16.37 2.77
C GLY A 69 11.15 14.98 2.44
N ARG A 70 10.45 14.15 1.65
CA ARG A 70 11.03 12.95 1.04
C ARG A 70 12.19 13.36 0.14
N ARG A 71 13.42 13.20 0.63
CA ARG A 71 14.62 13.40 -0.18
C ARG A 71 14.63 12.33 -1.26
N GLY A 72 14.51 12.75 -2.51
CA GLY A 72 14.26 11.89 -3.66
C GLY A 72 15.03 10.57 -3.59
N GLN A 73 14.30 9.47 -3.49
CA GLN A 73 14.82 8.15 -3.76
C GLN A 73 14.05 7.55 -4.94
N HIS A 74 14.80 7.49 -6.05
CA HIS A 74 14.76 6.52 -7.14
C HIS A 74 13.45 5.74 -7.32
N VAL A 75 12.72 6.19 -8.33
CA VAL A 75 11.81 5.40 -9.15
C VAL A 75 12.62 4.29 -9.82
N TRP A 76 12.85 3.14 -9.18
CA TRP A 76 13.16 1.98 -10.01
C TRP A 76 11.86 1.56 -10.69
N SER A 77 11.74 2.06 -11.91
CA SER A 77 10.94 1.52 -12.99
C SER A 77 11.18 0.00 -13.06
N GLN A 78 10.33 -0.80 -12.41
CA GLN A 78 9.88 -2.14 -12.79
C GLN A 78 9.23 -2.85 -11.59
N ALA A 79 7.92 -2.92 -11.60
CA ALA A 79 7.22 -4.15 -11.23
C ALA A 79 6.47 -4.61 -12.48
N ASP A 80 7.23 -5.02 -13.51
CA ASP A 80 6.71 -5.91 -14.56
C ASP A 80 6.33 -7.24 -13.88
N ALA A 81 5.11 -7.32 -13.35
CA ALA A 81 4.50 -8.58 -12.92
C ALA A 81 3.51 -9.08 -13.98
N ALA A 82 3.86 -8.93 -15.26
CA ALA A 82 3.08 -9.38 -16.40
C ALA A 82 3.91 -10.26 -17.35
N LEU A 83 4.66 -11.23 -16.82
CA LEU A 83 5.15 -12.38 -17.60
C LEU A 83 5.23 -13.63 -16.71
N ALA A 84 4.10 -14.31 -16.54
CA ALA A 84 4.06 -15.73 -16.23
C ALA A 84 2.72 -16.31 -16.70
N ASP A 85 2.50 -16.23 -18.01
CA ASP A 85 1.59 -17.13 -18.71
C ASP A 85 2.46 -17.98 -19.64
N SER A 86 2.57 -19.28 -19.34
CA SER A 86 3.08 -20.36 -20.19
C SER A 86 2.70 -21.69 -19.57
#